data_AF-A0A967YYZ5-F1
#
_entry.id   AF-A0A967YYZ5-F1
#
_cell.length_a   1.000
_cell.length_b   1.000
_cell.length_c   1.000
_cell.angle_alpha   90.00
_cell.angle_beta   90.00
_cell.angle_gamma   90.00
#
_symmetry.space_group_name_H-M   'P 1'
#
loop_
_entity.id
_entity.type
_entity.pdbx_description
1 polymer ?
#
loop_
_entity_poly.entity_id
_entity_poly.type
_entity_poly.pdbx_seq_one_letter_code
_entity_poly.pdbx_strand_id
1 'polypeptide(L)' 'MKRPNYRLKLDDIGTFVWERCNGMKKVEEIGEQLKKEFGEEVEPVHERLALFFRQLQKSNSITWT' A
#
# COMPACT_ATOMS: atom_id res chain seq x y z
N MET A 1 2.75 17.65 -17.67
CA MET A 1 2.73 16.42 -16.83
C MET A 1 2.48 16.80 -15.38
N LYS A 2 1.23 16.79 -14.92
CA LYS A 2 0.92 17.00 -13.49
C LYS A 2 1.13 15.67 -12.80
N ARG A 3 2.25 15.50 -12.08
CA ARG A 3 2.39 14.42 -11.10
C ARG A 3 1.35 14.73 -10.02
N PRO A 4 0.26 13.95 -9.88
CA PRO A 4 -0.66 14.20 -8.79
C PRO A 4 0.10 13.85 -7.51
N ASN A 5 0.52 14.88 -6.77
CA ASN A 5 1.02 14.71 -5.42
C ASN A 5 -0.17 14.23 -4.59
N TYR A 6 -0.42 12.92 -4.61
CA TYR A 6 -1.31 12.29 -3.64
C TYR A 6 -0.64 12.44 -2.29
N ARG A 7 -0.95 13.54 -1.61
CA ARG A 7 -0.79 13.67 -0.15
C ARG A 7 -1.81 12.76 0.53
N LEU A 8 -1.78 11.47 0.21
CA LEU A 8 -2.15 10.48 1.22
C LEU A 8 -1.17 10.75 2.36
N LYS A 9 -1.67 11.04 3.55
CA LYS A 9 -0.85 10.86 4.75
C LYS A 9 -0.55 9.37 4.80
N LEU A 10 0.47 8.97 4.07
CA LEU A 10 1.03 7.66 4.15
C LEU A 10 1.76 7.69 5.49
N ASP A 11 1.08 7.21 6.52
CA ASP A 11 1.76 6.74 7.73
C ASP A 11 2.88 5.79 7.28
N ASP A 12 3.91 5.55 8.09
CA ASP A 12 5.13 4.84 7.67
C ASP A 12 4.83 3.50 6.94
N ILE A 13 3.76 2.82 7.35
CA ILE A 13 3.18 1.63 6.71
C ILE A 13 2.74 1.88 5.25
N GLY A 14 1.98 2.95 4.98
CA GLY A 14 1.51 3.28 3.65
C GLY A 14 2.65 3.64 2.70
N THR A 15 3.69 4.31 3.21
CA THR A 15 4.88 4.66 2.43
C THR A 15 5.66 3.40 2.09
N PHE A 16 5.83 2.51 3.06
CA PHE A 16 6.47 1.21 2.86
C PHE A 16 5.78 0.37 1.79
N VAL A 17 4.45 0.27 1.84
CA VAL A 17 3.65 -0.45 0.83
C VAL A 17 3.81 0.18 -0.54
N TRP A 18 3.74 1.51 -0.62
CA TRP A 18 3.85 2.25 -1.87
C TRP A 18 5.21 2.03 -2.56
N GLU A 19 6.31 2.08 -1.81
CA GLU A 19 7.65 1.79 -2.34
C GLU A 19 7.81 0.35 -2.83
N ARG A 20 7.07 -0.59 -2.23
CA ARG A 20 7.09 -2.02 -2.60
C ARG A 20 6.09 -2.36 -3.71
N CYS A 21 5.12 -1.50 -3.99
CA CYS A 21 4.20 -1.58 -5.12
C CYS A 21 4.88 -1.16 -6.44
N ASN A 22 5.84 -1.95 -6.90
CA ASN A 22 6.53 -1.78 -8.18
C ASN A 22 5.89 -2.60 -9.33
N GLY A 23 4.71 -3.18 -9.11
CA GLY A 23 4.01 -4.03 -10.08
C GLY A 23 4.56 -5.46 -10.22
N MET A 24 5.68 -5.78 -9.57
CA MET A 24 6.30 -7.12 -9.63
C MET A 24 6.05 -7.95 -8.38
N LYS A 25 5.80 -7.30 -7.23
CA LYS A 25 5.59 -7.97 -5.94
C LYS A 25 4.12 -8.26 -5.68
N LYS A 26 3.82 -9.45 -5.16
CA LYS A 26 2.47 -9.83 -4.74
C LYS A 26 2.10 -9.15 -3.43
N VAL A 27 0.80 -8.89 -3.24
CA VAL A 27 0.24 -8.32 -2.00
C VAL A 27 0.62 -9.17 -0.77
N GLU A 28 0.68 -10.49 -0.90
CA GLU A 28 1.11 -11.41 0.16
C GLU A 28 2.56 -11.16 0.61
N GLU A 29 3.50 -11.01 -0.33
CA GLU A 29 4.91 -10.74 -0.02
C GLU A 29 5.09 -9.37 0.65
N ILE A 30 4.30 -8.39 0.25
CA ILE A 30 4.28 -7.06 0.88
C ILE A 30 3.74 -7.17 2.30
N GLY A 31 2.72 -8.01 2.53
CA GLY A 31 2.16 -8.27 3.85
C GLY A 31 3.13 -8.96 4.80
N GLU A 32 3.87 -9.96 4.34
CA GLU A 32 4.91 -10.60 5.15
C GLU A 32 6.03 -9.60 5.53
N GLN A 33 6.42 -8.74 4.58
CA GLN A 33 7.44 -7.72 4.83
C GLN A 33 6.95 -6.65 5.82
N LEU A 34 5.67 -6.25 5.74
CA LEU A 34 5.04 -5.37 6.71
C LEU A 34 5.02 -5.99 8.11
N LYS A 35 4.61 -7.25 8.23
CA LYS A 35 4.60 -7.97 9.51
C LYS A 35 6.01 -8.10 10.08
N LYS A 36 7.02 -8.25 9.23
CA LYS A 36 8.42 -8.33 9.65
C LYS A 36 8.99 -6.99 10.14
N GLU A 37 8.60 -5.88 9.54
CA GLU A 37 9.05 -4.52 9.93
C GLU A 37 8.25 -3.94 11.11
N PHE A 38 6.93 -4.05 11.07
CA PHE A 38 6.02 -3.37 12.00
C PHE A 38 5.38 -4.32 13.03
N GLY A 39 5.65 -5.63 12.94
CA GLY A 39 5.17 -6.61 13.90
C GLY A 39 3.66 -6.74 13.93
N GLU A 40 3.09 -6.76 15.13
CA GLU A 40 1.64 -6.89 15.35
C GLU A 40 0.87 -5.58 15.11
N GLU A 41 1.55 -4.43 14.99
CA GLU A 41 0.91 -3.13 14.76
C GLU A 41 0.17 -3.08 13.42
N VAL A 42 0.62 -3.88 12.46
CA VAL A 42 0.00 -3.98 11.13
C VAL A 42 -1.09 -5.04 11.05
N GLU A 43 -1.32 -5.84 12.10
CA GLU A 43 -2.40 -6.82 12.08
C GLU A 43 -3.79 -6.17 12.19
N PRO A 44 -4.78 -6.65 11.41
CA PRO A 44 -4.68 -7.64 10.33
C PRO A 44 -4.09 -7.04 9.03
N VAL A 45 -2.93 -7.57 8.61
CA VAL A 45 -2.12 -6.98 7.51
C VAL A 45 -2.85 -6.98 6.17
N HIS A 46 -3.51 -8.10 5.84
CA HIS A 46 -4.22 -8.25 4.59
C HIS A 46 -5.42 -7.29 4.47
N GLU A 47 -6.13 -7.03 5.56
CA GLU A 47 -7.25 -6.08 5.57
C GLU A 47 -6.75 -4.65 5.41
N ARG A 48 -5.65 -4.27 6.09
CA ARG A 48 -5.01 -2.96 5.92
C ARG A 48 -4.55 -2.74 4.48
N LEU A 49 -3.90 -3.75 3.89
CA LEU A 49 -3.49 -3.70 2.48
C LEU A 49 -4.71 -3.57 1.56
N ALA A 50 -5.77 -4.34 1.78
CA ALA A 50 -7.00 -4.24 1.00
C ALA A 50 -7.64 -2.84 1.10
N LEU A 51 -7.69 -2.25 2.30
CA LEU A 51 -8.16 -0.88 2.52
C LEU A 51 -7.27 0.14 1.80
N PHE A 52 -5.96 -0.06 1.84
CA PHE A 52 -4.99 0.80 1.15
C PHE A 52 -5.20 0.78 -0.37
N PHE A 53 -5.29 -0.41 -0.97
CA PHE A 53 -5.58 -0.55 -2.40
C PHE A 53 -6.96 0.03 -2.78
N ARG A 54 -7.97 -0.16 -1.92
CA ARG A 54 -9.29 0.43 -2.12
C ARG A 54 -9.27 1.95 -2.09
N GLN A 55 -8.46 2.56 -1.21
CA GLN A 55 -8.26 4.00 -1.19
C GLN A 55 -7.55 4.50 -2.46
N LEU A 56 -6.50 3.80 -2.92
CA LEU A 56 -5.80 4.11 -4.17
C LEU A 56 -6.71 4.00 -5.41
N GLN A 57 -7.56 2.98 -5.44
CA GLN A 57 -8.56 2.81 -6.49
C GLN A 57 -9.57 3.96 -6.48
N LYS A 58 -10.06 4.34 -5.29
CA LYS A 58 -10.98 5.47 -5.13
C LYS A 58 -10.34 6.81 -5.50
N SER A 59 -9.02 6.91 -5.36
CA SER A 59 -8.30 8.14 -5.68
C SER A 59 -8.00 8.29 -7.18
N ASN A 60 -8.40 7.36 -8.06
CA ASN A 60 -8.07 7.33 -9.50
C ASN A 60 -6.55 7.23 -9.80
N SER A 61 -5.73 6.74 -8.86
CA SER A 61 -4.28 6.60 -9.04
C SER A 61 -3.86 5.33 -9.79
N ILE A 62 -4.76 4.36 -9.93
CA ILE A 62 -4.51 3.04 -10.51
C ILE A 62 -5.68 2.63 -11.41
N THR A 63 -5.36 2.17 -12.61
CA THR A 63 -6.30 1.57 -13.57
C THR A 63 -5.95 0.09 -13.67
N TRP A 64 -6.88 -0.79 -13.35
CA TRP A 64 -6.79 -2.21 -13.73
C TRP A 64 -7.18 -2.29 -15.21
N THR A 65 -6.23 -2.63 -16.07
CA THR A 65 -6.46 -3.02 -17.47
C THR A 65 -5.96 -4.44 -17.64
#